data_AF-A0A843WRC4-F1
#
_entry.id   AF-A0A843WRC4-F1
#
_cell.length_a   1.000
_cell.length_b   1.000
_cell.length_c   1.000
_cell.angle_alpha   90.00
_cell.angle_beta   90.00
_cell.angle_gamma   90.00
#
_symmetry.space_group_name_H-M   'P 1'
#
loop_
_entity.id
_entity.type
_entity.pdbx_description
1 polymer ?
#
loop_
_entity_poly.entity_id
_entity_poly.type
_entity_poly.pdbx_seq_one_letter_code
_entity_poly.pdbx_strand_id
1 'polypeptide(L)'
;MYTLVAEASMQISAAGTLDGHQSACALLGIRDFFAFMTGTPTTTNTDSFHNMRATATERRLLPPPAIPPRKRKPWRFPVFTRERSTSNGTVPHAGTALSSPIISASFVPFCSDAVEGEEKTGWKLRGVMSGRSWLWVLLLLELLQPALSRPAAPPLPLLPIPTAAQLKWQRREVIMFFHFGMNTFTDSEWGTGRESPGLFAPTALDARQWVEAAAAAGVSLVILVTKHHDGFCLWPSKYTDHSVARSPWRGGEGDVVRELVEGAAARGIDVGLYLSPWDLHERSYGLERQYNEHYMAQLQELLSSYGTVSEIWFDGAKGKNAKNMTYYFQDWFAMTKQLQPSINIFSDAGPDIRWVGDEAGYAGSTCWSPVNHTLLRIGDASLEAYLNTGDADGTDWVPPECDVSIRDGWFWHKRQEPKPLNQLLDIYYKSVGRNCVLLLNVPPNSTGLVPDADIQRLRQFRSAVDTIFSTDLAQGAVAKASSQRGGKGGDFAAKNVLDGDEGTYWAPKEGGAHWIELRSTKGPVAFNVVRIQEAVWMGQRVKRHEVYADGKAVVANGTTVGHKRLHRLDNVVRARRVRVRIVGSRGPPLIAAVGLHYDPFWSGKWGNYTVHPHPSRLHAS
;
A
#
# COMPACT_ATOMS: atom_id res chain seq x y z
N MET A 1 -5.66 20.90 -6.96
CA MET A 1 -6.22 22.26 -7.01
C MET A 1 -7.66 22.37 -6.52
N TYR A 2 -8.53 21.38 -6.75
CA TYR A 2 -9.89 21.37 -6.18
C TYR A 2 -9.95 21.12 -4.65
N THR A 3 -8.92 20.51 -4.06
CA THR A 3 -8.86 20.22 -2.62
C THR A 3 -8.39 21.41 -1.77
N LEU A 4 -7.67 22.37 -2.36
CA LEU A 4 -7.13 23.56 -1.67
C LEU A 4 -8.16 24.67 -1.47
N VAL A 5 -9.30 24.64 -2.18
CA VAL A 5 -10.37 25.65 -2.09
C VAL A 5 -11.40 25.26 -1.01
N ALA A 6 -11.54 23.96 -0.73
CA ALA A 6 -12.43 23.47 0.33
C ALA A 6 -11.89 23.81 1.74
N GLU A 7 -10.58 23.74 1.94
CA GLU A 7 -9.94 24.09 3.22
C GLU A 7 -9.94 25.60 3.52
N ALA A 8 -9.81 26.43 2.47
CA ALA A 8 -9.89 27.89 2.62
C ALA A 8 -11.31 28.38 2.99
N SER A 9 -12.35 27.65 2.58
CA SER A 9 -13.75 28.00 2.90
C SER A 9 -14.15 27.60 4.32
N MET A 10 -13.52 26.56 4.90
CA MET A 10 -13.77 26.13 6.28
C MET A 10 -13.05 27.01 7.33
N GLN A 11 -11.90 27.61 6.99
CA GLN A 11 -11.16 28.45 7.95
C GLN A 11 -11.75 29.86 8.14
N ILE A 12 -12.58 30.36 7.22
CA ILE A 12 -13.20 31.69 7.32
C ILE A 12 -14.44 31.68 8.23
N SER A 13 -15.01 30.49 8.56
CA SER A 13 -16.14 30.38 9.49
C SER A 13 -15.73 30.28 10.97
N ALA A 14 -14.43 30.21 11.29
CA ALA A 14 -13.95 29.94 12.65
C ALA A 14 -13.26 31.13 13.36
N ALA A 15 -13.06 32.26 12.67
CA ALA A 15 -12.48 33.47 13.27
C ALA A 15 -13.53 34.60 13.29
N GLY A 16 -14.33 34.62 14.35
CA GLY A 16 -15.22 35.74 14.62
C GLY A 16 -14.41 36.98 14.98
N THR A 17 -14.25 37.89 14.02
CA THR A 17 -14.20 39.36 14.15
C THR A 17 -13.66 39.92 12.83
N LEU A 18 -14.50 40.57 12.01
CA LEU A 18 -14.13 41.64 11.06
C LEU A 18 -15.41 42.20 10.38
N ASP A 19 -15.44 43.53 10.20
CA ASP A 19 -16.59 44.34 9.78
C ASP A 19 -17.03 44.15 8.31
N GLY A 20 -18.35 44.27 8.10
CA GLY A 20 -19.11 43.87 6.91
C GLY A 20 -18.97 44.70 5.63
N HIS A 21 -17.81 45.31 5.35
CA HIS A 21 -17.62 46.08 4.10
C HIS A 21 -16.44 45.64 3.21
N GLN A 22 -15.61 44.67 3.64
CA GLN A 22 -14.50 44.16 2.81
C GLN A 22 -14.75 42.78 2.17
N SER A 23 -15.79 42.05 2.57
CA SER A 23 -16.11 40.72 1.98
C SER A 23 -16.80 40.80 0.60
N ALA A 24 -17.39 41.95 0.24
CA ALA A 24 -18.13 42.09 -1.01
C ALA A 24 -17.25 42.20 -2.26
N CYS A 25 -16.03 42.73 -2.14
CA CYS A 25 -15.11 42.90 -3.28
C CYS A 25 -14.31 41.63 -3.62
N ALA A 26 -14.08 40.73 -2.66
CA ALA A 26 -13.35 39.48 -2.89
C ALA A 26 -14.20 38.40 -3.59
N LEU A 27 -15.52 38.45 -3.46
CA LEU A 27 -16.46 37.49 -4.05
C LEU A 27 -16.85 37.80 -5.50
N LEU A 28 -16.65 39.03 -5.97
CA LEU A 28 -16.93 39.43 -7.35
C LEU A 28 -15.78 39.05 -8.31
N GLY A 29 -14.52 39.11 -7.88
CA GLY A 29 -13.36 38.78 -8.73
C GLY A 29 -13.20 37.29 -9.06
N ILE A 30 -13.78 36.39 -8.27
CA ILE A 30 -13.68 34.92 -8.49
C ILE A 30 -14.76 34.42 -9.47
N ARG A 31 -15.87 35.15 -9.61
CA ARG A 31 -16.98 34.81 -10.52
C ARG A 31 -16.63 35.08 -11.99
N ASP A 32 -15.93 36.17 -12.27
CA ASP A 32 -15.57 36.55 -13.65
C ASP A 32 -14.46 35.67 -14.24
N PHE A 33 -13.59 35.09 -13.39
CA PHE A 33 -12.54 34.17 -13.83
C PHE A 33 -13.07 32.81 -14.30
N PHE A 34 -14.22 32.36 -13.77
CA PHE A 34 -14.86 31.10 -14.16
C PHE A 34 -15.71 31.21 -15.44
N ALA A 35 -16.25 32.41 -15.74
CA ALA A 35 -17.04 32.67 -16.95
C ALA A 35 -16.20 32.72 -18.23
N PHE A 36 -14.91 33.07 -18.14
CA PHE A 36 -13.98 33.09 -19.28
C PHE A 36 -13.48 31.69 -19.69
N MET A 37 -13.48 30.72 -18.77
CA MET A 37 -12.89 29.38 -19.00
C MET A 37 -13.86 28.32 -19.54
N THR A 38 -15.17 28.58 -19.55
CA THR A 38 -16.18 27.53 -19.83
C THR A 38 -17.10 27.78 -21.01
N GLY A 39 -17.01 28.95 -21.66
CA GLY A 39 -17.57 29.20 -23.00
C GLY A 39 -18.95 28.58 -23.29
N THR A 40 -20.03 29.01 -22.61
CA THR A 40 -21.41 29.14 -23.15
C THR A 40 -22.38 29.68 -22.08
N PRO A 41 -23.49 30.36 -22.49
CA PRO A 41 -24.18 31.35 -21.66
C PRO A 41 -25.30 30.78 -20.79
N THR A 42 -25.51 31.38 -19.62
CA THR A 42 -26.63 31.09 -18.72
C THR A 42 -27.84 31.96 -19.06
N THR A 43 -29.02 31.34 -19.16
CA THR A 43 -30.30 32.03 -19.01
C THR A 43 -30.94 31.59 -17.69
N THR A 44 -31.37 32.59 -16.94
CA THR A 44 -32.08 32.50 -15.66
C THR A 44 -33.55 32.16 -15.88
N ASN A 45 -34.15 31.34 -15.01
CA ASN A 45 -35.40 31.75 -14.38
C ASN A 45 -35.69 31.02 -13.07
N THR A 46 -36.20 31.82 -12.13
CA THR A 46 -36.72 31.50 -10.81
C THR A 46 -38.11 30.86 -10.91
N ASP A 47 -38.46 29.98 -9.98
CA ASP A 47 -39.46 30.26 -8.93
C ASP A 47 -40.15 29.03 -8.31
N SER A 48 -40.24 29.11 -6.98
CA SER A 48 -41.38 28.76 -6.13
C SER A 48 -41.69 27.32 -5.68
N PHE A 49 -41.84 27.26 -4.35
CA PHE A 49 -42.35 26.23 -3.47
C PHE A 49 -43.81 25.81 -3.75
N HIS A 50 -44.17 24.53 -3.55
CA HIS A 50 -45.17 24.11 -2.54
C HIS A 50 -45.36 22.58 -2.39
N ASN A 51 -45.77 22.21 -1.18
CA ASN A 51 -46.16 20.90 -0.62
C ASN A 51 -47.17 20.09 -1.47
N MET A 52 -47.08 18.75 -1.43
CA MET A 52 -47.98 17.87 -0.65
C MET A 52 -47.77 16.37 -0.95
N ARG A 53 -47.95 15.57 0.10
CA ARG A 53 -48.13 14.10 0.11
C ARG A 53 -49.37 13.70 -0.70
N ALA A 54 -49.35 12.53 -1.35
CA ALA A 54 -50.11 11.33 -0.92
C ALA A 54 -50.24 10.25 -2.02
N THR A 55 -49.95 9.02 -1.60
CA THR A 55 -50.64 7.75 -1.90
C THR A 55 -50.63 7.11 -3.30
N ALA A 56 -50.34 5.81 -3.24
CA ALA A 56 -50.29 4.81 -4.29
C ALA A 56 -51.66 4.43 -4.86
N THR A 57 -51.67 3.90 -6.09
CA THR A 57 -52.67 2.92 -6.53
C THR A 57 -52.08 2.00 -7.62
N GLU A 58 -52.12 0.69 -7.36
CA GLU A 58 -51.84 -0.38 -8.31
C GLU A 58 -52.92 -0.47 -9.41
N ARG A 59 -52.54 -0.82 -10.65
CA ARG A 59 -53.39 -1.61 -11.58
C ARG A 59 -52.55 -2.55 -12.46
N ARG A 60 -53.04 -3.78 -12.57
CA ARG A 60 -52.50 -4.94 -13.31
C ARG A 60 -52.66 -4.83 -14.84
N LEU A 61 -51.61 -5.30 -15.54
CA LEU A 61 -51.50 -6.24 -16.69
C LEU A 61 -52.59 -6.30 -17.78
N LEU A 62 -52.18 -6.18 -19.07
CA LEU A 62 -52.15 -7.24 -20.12
C LEU A 62 -51.44 -6.72 -21.43
N PRO A 63 -50.94 -7.61 -22.35
CA PRO A 63 -49.89 -7.34 -23.38
C PRO A 63 -50.41 -7.30 -24.86
N PRO A 64 -49.56 -7.50 -25.91
CA PRO A 64 -48.59 -6.60 -26.56
C PRO A 64 -48.99 -6.25 -28.04
N PRO A 65 -48.10 -5.66 -28.86
CA PRO A 65 -47.72 -6.42 -30.07
C PRO A 65 -46.24 -6.33 -30.47
N ALA A 66 -45.76 -7.41 -31.10
CA ALA A 66 -44.44 -7.59 -31.70
C ALA A 66 -44.32 -6.97 -33.10
N ILE A 67 -43.11 -6.56 -33.51
CA ILE A 67 -42.66 -6.28 -34.90
C ILE A 67 -41.10 -6.25 -34.92
N PRO A 68 -40.42 -6.55 -36.07
CA PRO A 68 -39.46 -7.67 -36.20
C PRO A 68 -37.97 -7.21 -36.40
N PRO A 69 -36.99 -8.12 -36.70
CA PRO A 69 -35.57 -7.88 -36.45
C PRO A 69 -34.90 -7.04 -37.55
N ARG A 70 -34.06 -6.08 -37.14
CA ARG A 70 -33.19 -5.35 -38.07
C ARG A 70 -31.88 -6.11 -38.32
N LYS A 71 -31.64 -6.33 -39.61
CA LYS A 71 -30.51 -7.03 -40.23
C LYS A 71 -29.17 -6.35 -39.92
N ARG A 72 -28.17 -7.18 -39.60
CA ARG A 72 -26.75 -6.84 -39.54
C ARG A 72 -26.24 -6.36 -40.90
N LYS A 73 -25.47 -5.27 -40.93
CA LYS A 73 -24.56 -4.92 -42.04
C LYS A 73 -23.10 -5.12 -41.57
N PRO A 74 -22.21 -5.70 -42.39
CA PRO A 74 -20.82 -5.94 -42.03
C PRO A 74 -19.97 -4.67 -42.23
N TRP A 75 -19.05 -4.43 -41.31
CA TRP A 75 -18.00 -3.42 -41.44
C TRP A 75 -16.88 -3.95 -42.33
N ARG A 76 -16.44 -3.13 -43.30
CA ARG A 76 -15.32 -3.39 -44.21
C ARG A 76 -14.03 -2.85 -43.58
N PHE A 77 -12.97 -3.65 -43.59
CA PHE A 77 -11.59 -3.24 -43.37
C PHE A 77 -10.99 -2.61 -44.63
N PRO A 78 -10.12 -1.59 -44.53
CA PRO A 78 -9.19 -1.26 -45.60
C PRO A 78 -7.92 -2.11 -45.48
N VAL A 79 -7.63 -2.83 -46.56
CA VAL A 79 -6.34 -3.45 -46.87
C VAL A 79 -5.39 -2.35 -47.31
N PHE A 80 -4.19 -2.28 -46.74
CA PHE A 80 -3.05 -1.60 -47.35
C PHE A 80 -1.98 -2.61 -47.71
N THR A 81 -1.68 -2.65 -49.00
CA THR A 81 -0.68 -3.50 -49.64
C THR A 81 0.74 -3.00 -49.39
N ARG A 82 1.63 -3.97 -49.30
CA ARG A 82 3.08 -3.89 -49.09
C ARG A 82 3.78 -3.65 -50.43
N GLU A 83 4.69 -2.69 -50.50
CA GLU A 83 5.74 -2.65 -51.52
C GLU A 83 7.13 -2.82 -50.89
N ARG A 84 7.96 -3.61 -51.57
CA ARG A 84 9.34 -4.00 -51.25
C ARG A 84 10.28 -3.16 -52.10
N SER A 85 11.43 -2.75 -51.53
CA SER A 85 12.74 -2.75 -52.19
C SER A 85 13.83 -2.59 -51.12
N THR A 86 14.53 -3.66 -50.74
CA THR A 86 15.91 -3.99 -51.15
C THR A 86 16.94 -2.89 -50.87
N SER A 87 17.87 -3.11 -49.93
CA SER A 87 19.23 -3.58 -50.23
C SER A 87 20.18 -3.39 -49.04
N ASN A 88 20.94 -4.45 -48.75
CA ASN A 88 22.36 -4.54 -48.37
C ASN A 88 23.02 -3.47 -47.47
N GLY A 89 23.79 -3.94 -46.48
CA GLY A 89 24.94 -3.17 -46.00
C GLY A 89 25.45 -3.54 -44.60
N THR A 90 26.40 -4.47 -44.59
CA THR A 90 27.35 -4.85 -43.53
C THR A 90 27.99 -3.70 -42.71
N VAL A 91 28.17 -3.99 -41.42
CA VAL A 91 29.06 -3.39 -40.38
C VAL A 91 30.55 -3.57 -40.81
N PRO A 92 31.57 -2.70 -40.49
CA PRO A 92 32.16 -2.61 -39.14
C PRO A 92 32.99 -1.38 -38.66
N HIS A 93 33.19 -1.36 -37.33
CA HIS A 93 34.35 -0.95 -36.51
C HIS A 93 34.88 0.51 -36.35
N ALA A 94 34.98 0.87 -35.04
CA ALA A 94 36.10 1.48 -34.30
C ALA A 94 36.43 2.99 -34.39
N GLY A 95 36.68 3.61 -33.21
CA GLY A 95 37.76 4.60 -33.03
C GLY A 95 37.42 6.00 -32.49
N THR A 96 37.73 6.22 -31.21
CA THR A 96 38.40 7.41 -30.61
C THR A 96 37.82 8.85 -30.67
N ALA A 97 37.53 9.36 -29.47
CA ALA A 97 37.87 10.66 -28.85
C ALA A 97 38.02 11.97 -29.68
N LEU A 98 37.26 13.02 -29.31
CA LEU A 98 37.74 14.29 -28.71
C LEU A 98 36.69 15.43 -28.78
N SER A 99 36.76 16.30 -27.75
CA SER A 99 36.41 17.74 -27.71
C SER A 99 34.94 18.20 -27.63
N SER A 100 34.67 18.94 -26.54
CA SER A 100 33.55 19.86 -26.30
C SER A 100 33.52 21.04 -27.29
N PRO A 101 32.41 21.80 -27.31
CA PRO A 101 32.54 23.18 -26.84
C PRO A 101 31.40 23.67 -25.95
N ILE A 102 31.79 24.63 -25.12
CA ILE A 102 31.02 25.47 -24.21
C ILE A 102 30.27 26.54 -25.02
N ILE A 103 28.98 26.75 -24.74
CA ILE A 103 28.22 27.93 -25.21
C ILE A 103 28.00 28.85 -24.01
N SER A 104 28.62 30.02 -24.08
CA SER A 104 28.41 31.17 -23.20
C SER A 104 27.29 32.04 -23.78
N ALA A 105 26.32 32.43 -22.94
CA ALA A 105 25.30 33.42 -23.28
C ALA A 105 25.47 34.63 -22.34
N SER A 106 25.95 35.73 -22.90
CA SER A 106 26.07 37.04 -22.24
C SER A 106 24.73 37.78 -22.28
N PHE A 107 24.28 38.30 -21.13
CA PHE A 107 23.17 39.24 -21.04
C PHE A 107 23.72 40.67 -20.99
N VAL A 108 23.22 41.53 -21.88
CA VAL A 108 23.47 42.97 -21.96
C VAL A 108 22.46 43.71 -21.06
N PRO A 109 22.86 44.72 -20.26
CA PRO A 109 21.93 45.48 -19.44
C PRO A 109 21.30 46.63 -20.25
N PHE A 110 19.98 46.77 -20.13
CA PHE A 110 19.22 47.88 -20.71
C PHE A 110 19.13 49.05 -19.71
N CYS A 111 19.49 50.22 -20.20
CA CYS A 111 19.40 51.52 -19.53
C CYS A 111 17.94 52.01 -19.59
N SER A 112 17.42 52.62 -18.53
CA SER A 112 16.19 53.44 -18.63
C SER A 112 16.41 54.76 -17.90
N ASP A 113 16.37 55.83 -18.68
CA ASP A 113 16.49 57.22 -18.26
C ASP A 113 15.32 57.67 -17.38
N ALA A 114 15.66 58.60 -16.49
CA ALA A 114 14.78 59.34 -15.62
C ALA A 114 13.90 60.33 -16.42
N VAL A 115 12.66 60.51 -15.95
CA VAL A 115 11.83 61.67 -16.27
C VAL A 115 11.45 62.34 -14.95
N GLU A 116 11.82 63.61 -14.85
CA GLU A 116 11.50 64.54 -13.77
C GLU A 116 9.99 64.84 -13.70
N GLY A 117 9.51 64.99 -12.47
CA GLY A 117 8.20 65.54 -12.17
C GLY A 117 8.21 66.07 -10.73
N GLU A 118 8.58 67.34 -10.57
CA GLU A 118 8.37 68.10 -9.33
C GLU A 118 6.87 68.33 -9.12
N GLU A 119 6.36 68.05 -7.92
CA GLU A 119 5.34 68.91 -7.32
C GLU A 119 5.45 68.93 -5.79
N LYS A 120 5.47 70.17 -5.27
CA LYS A 120 5.67 70.56 -3.88
C LYS A 120 4.37 70.45 -3.11
N THR A 121 4.38 69.90 -1.89
CA THR A 121 3.74 70.54 -0.72
C THR A 121 4.32 69.97 0.57
N GLY A 122 4.88 70.84 1.40
CA GLY A 122 5.50 70.48 2.66
C GLY A 122 4.51 70.42 3.82
N TRP A 123 4.73 69.47 4.71
CA TRP A 123 4.35 69.57 6.12
C TRP A 123 5.58 69.30 6.98
N LYS A 124 6.09 70.36 7.62
CA LYS A 124 7.18 70.32 8.58
C LYS A 124 6.69 69.67 9.88
N LEU A 125 7.06 68.41 10.11
CA LEU A 125 7.09 67.86 11.48
C LEU A 125 8.48 68.11 12.07
N ARG A 126 8.58 69.20 12.84
CA ARG A 126 9.72 69.44 13.74
C ARG A 126 9.62 68.50 14.94
N GLY A 127 10.26 67.34 14.83
CA GLY A 127 10.67 66.53 15.96
C GLY A 127 12.18 66.30 15.87
N VAL A 128 12.97 67.08 16.62
CA VAL A 128 14.42 66.90 16.70
C VAL A 128 14.69 65.64 17.53
N MET A 129 14.70 64.49 16.89
CA MET A 129 15.47 63.35 17.37
C MET A 129 16.88 63.49 16.80
N SER A 130 17.88 63.61 17.67
CA SER A 130 19.29 63.69 17.27
C SER A 130 19.66 62.51 16.37
N GLY A 131 20.54 62.71 15.37
CA GLY A 131 20.96 61.65 14.45
C GLY A 131 21.54 60.40 15.13
N ARG A 132 21.94 60.51 16.41
CA ARG A 132 22.31 59.37 17.26
C ARG A 132 21.12 58.46 17.60
N SER A 133 19.91 59.00 17.75
CA SER A 133 18.71 58.25 18.13
C SER A 133 18.15 57.40 16.99
N TRP A 134 18.29 57.86 15.74
CA TRP A 134 17.97 57.04 14.55
C TRP A 134 18.95 55.89 14.36
N LEU A 135 20.24 56.10 14.67
CA LEU A 135 21.23 55.02 14.67
C LEU A 135 20.90 53.96 15.71
N TRP A 136 20.47 54.34 16.92
CA TRP A 136 20.06 53.39 17.96
C TRP A 136 18.76 52.65 17.62
N VAL A 137 17.79 53.32 16.98
CA VAL A 137 16.55 52.68 16.51
C VAL A 137 16.83 51.72 15.35
N LEU A 138 17.71 52.08 14.40
CA LEU A 138 18.13 51.19 13.31
C LEU A 138 19.01 50.03 13.81
N LEU A 139 19.92 50.26 14.77
CA LEU A 139 20.66 49.18 15.44
C LEU A 139 19.72 48.27 16.26
N LEU A 140 18.72 48.83 16.96
CA LEU A 140 17.72 48.02 17.65
C LEU A 140 16.86 47.25 16.66
N LEU A 141 16.47 47.82 15.52
CA LEU A 141 15.72 47.14 14.46
C LEU A 141 16.55 46.05 13.74
N GLU A 142 17.87 46.23 13.60
CA GLU A 142 18.78 45.16 13.15
C GLU A 142 18.97 44.06 14.21
N LEU A 143 19.03 44.42 15.50
CA LEU A 143 19.08 43.48 16.62
C LEU A 143 17.74 42.80 16.93
N LEU A 144 16.63 43.36 16.45
CA LEU A 144 15.26 42.85 16.56
C LEU A 144 14.78 42.16 15.29
N GLN A 145 15.61 41.98 14.27
CA GLN A 145 15.30 40.96 13.27
C GLN A 145 15.42 39.62 14.00
N PRO A 146 14.32 38.90 14.31
CA PRO A 146 14.49 37.49 14.62
C PRO A 146 15.29 36.95 13.46
N ALA A 147 16.46 36.37 13.73
CA ALA A 147 17.17 35.62 12.71
C ALA A 147 16.12 34.61 12.22
N LEU A 148 15.50 34.91 11.08
CA LEU A 148 14.54 34.04 10.42
C LEU A 148 15.41 32.89 9.96
N SER A 149 15.65 31.96 10.89
CA SER A 149 16.41 30.75 10.66
C SER A 149 15.60 30.02 9.61
N ARG A 150 16.04 30.12 8.35
CA ARG A 150 15.39 29.43 7.25
C ARG A 150 15.26 27.96 7.65
N PRO A 151 14.07 27.36 7.51
CA PRO A 151 13.88 25.95 7.79
C PRO A 151 14.95 25.15 7.07
N ALA A 152 15.57 24.19 7.76
CA ALA A 152 16.53 23.33 7.09
C ALA A 152 15.81 22.52 6.03
N ALA A 153 16.40 22.39 4.85
CA ALA A 153 15.86 21.51 3.82
C ALA A 153 15.87 20.05 4.32
N PRO A 154 14.86 19.23 3.95
CA PRO A 154 14.85 17.81 4.25
C PRO A 154 16.06 17.10 3.63
N PRO A 155 16.50 15.97 4.21
CA PRO A 155 17.42 15.05 3.54
C PRO A 155 16.84 14.61 2.19
N LEU A 156 17.70 14.37 1.20
CA LEU A 156 17.25 13.79 -0.07
C LEU A 156 16.59 12.41 0.17
N PRO A 157 15.52 12.05 -0.57
CA PRO A 157 15.03 10.69 -0.61
C PRO A 157 16.14 9.73 -1.06
N LEU A 158 16.18 8.53 -0.49
CA LEU A 158 17.09 7.48 -0.93
C LEU A 158 16.31 6.52 -1.82
N LEU A 159 16.66 6.48 -3.11
CA LEU A 159 15.97 5.61 -4.06
C LEU A 159 16.35 4.13 -3.87
N PRO A 160 15.45 3.20 -4.25
CA PRO A 160 14.05 3.45 -4.66
C PRO A 160 13.15 3.80 -3.47
N ILE A 161 12.00 4.42 -3.74
CA ILE A 161 10.97 4.77 -2.75
C ILE A 161 9.63 4.11 -3.13
N PRO A 162 8.75 3.81 -2.16
CA PRO A 162 7.44 3.23 -2.44
C PRO A 162 6.57 4.19 -3.26
N THR A 163 5.75 3.63 -4.14
CA THR A 163 4.59 4.34 -4.68
C THR A 163 3.56 4.60 -3.59
N ALA A 164 2.62 5.52 -3.84
CA ALA A 164 1.52 5.78 -2.90
C ALA A 164 0.66 4.52 -2.64
N ALA A 165 0.46 3.67 -3.65
CA ALA A 165 -0.29 2.42 -3.52
C ALA A 165 0.44 1.40 -2.65
N GLN A 166 1.76 1.24 -2.81
CA GLN A 166 2.58 0.39 -1.95
C GLN A 166 2.62 0.90 -0.50
N LEU A 167 2.70 2.23 -0.29
CA LEU A 167 2.67 2.80 1.05
C LEU A 167 1.31 2.60 1.73
N LYS A 168 0.19 2.78 1.00
CA LYS A 168 -1.16 2.48 1.50
C LYS A 168 -1.28 1.00 1.88
N TRP A 169 -0.74 0.11 1.06
CA TRP A 169 -0.74 -1.33 1.29
C TRP A 169 0.08 -1.72 2.52
N GLN A 170 1.31 -1.21 2.66
CA GLN A 170 2.19 -1.54 3.79
C GLN A 170 1.57 -1.14 5.14
N ARG A 171 0.86 -0.01 5.19
CA ARG A 171 0.15 0.49 6.37
C ARG A 171 -0.98 -0.40 6.87
N ARG A 172 -1.48 -1.33 6.05
CA ARG A 172 -2.53 -2.27 6.47
C ARG A 172 -2.02 -3.27 7.49
N GLU A 173 -0.74 -3.61 7.40
CA GLU A 173 -0.02 -4.60 8.19
C GLU A 173 -0.56 -6.03 8.06
N VAL A 174 -1.86 -6.24 8.26
CA VAL A 174 -2.54 -7.52 8.09
C VAL A 174 -3.63 -7.37 7.02
N ILE A 175 -3.59 -8.28 6.06
CA ILE A 175 -4.61 -8.47 5.02
C ILE A 175 -5.06 -9.95 5.02
N MET A 176 -6.15 -10.28 4.34
CA MET A 176 -6.77 -11.61 4.45
C MET A 176 -6.96 -12.27 3.10
N PHE A 177 -6.72 -13.57 3.04
CA PHE A 177 -6.90 -14.39 1.84
C PHE A 177 -8.05 -15.39 2.03
N PHE A 178 -8.78 -15.68 0.96
CA PHE A 178 -9.86 -16.67 0.95
C PHE A 178 -9.61 -17.70 -0.15
N HIS A 179 -9.08 -18.87 0.23
CA HIS A 179 -9.15 -20.07 -0.58
C HIS A 179 -10.51 -20.75 -0.39
N PHE A 180 -11.35 -20.63 -1.40
CA PHE A 180 -12.62 -21.32 -1.51
C PHE A 180 -12.81 -21.76 -2.95
N GLY A 181 -13.41 -22.93 -3.17
CA GLY A 181 -13.63 -23.42 -4.53
C GLY A 181 -13.81 -24.92 -4.57
N MET A 182 -13.55 -25.51 -5.73
CA MET A 182 -13.75 -26.95 -5.96
C MET A 182 -13.03 -27.81 -4.92
N ASN A 183 -11.80 -27.43 -4.56
CA ASN A 183 -10.95 -28.12 -3.60
C ASN A 183 -11.54 -28.23 -2.19
N THR A 184 -12.40 -27.28 -1.80
CA THR A 184 -13.18 -27.36 -0.55
C THR A 184 -14.18 -28.55 -0.56
N PHE A 185 -14.72 -28.90 -1.73
CA PHE A 185 -15.70 -29.98 -1.89
C PHE A 185 -15.05 -31.34 -2.15
N THR A 186 -13.81 -31.35 -2.63
CA THR A 186 -13.02 -32.58 -2.86
C THR A 186 -12.07 -32.93 -1.72
N ASP A 187 -12.04 -32.13 -0.63
CA ASP A 187 -11.12 -32.29 0.51
C ASP A 187 -9.65 -32.36 0.06
N SER A 188 -9.27 -31.52 -0.91
CA SER A 188 -7.91 -31.47 -1.50
C SER A 188 -7.29 -30.08 -1.34
N GLU A 189 -5.96 -29.99 -1.32
CA GLU A 189 -5.25 -28.71 -1.42
C GLU A 189 -5.13 -28.30 -2.90
N TRP A 190 -4.74 -29.26 -3.75
CA TRP A 190 -4.62 -29.08 -5.20
C TRP A 190 -5.58 -30.03 -5.91
N GLY A 191 -6.48 -29.48 -6.73
CA GLY A 191 -7.32 -30.26 -7.62
C GLY A 191 -6.58 -30.74 -8.86
N THR A 192 -7.28 -31.53 -9.67
CA THR A 192 -6.77 -32.21 -10.87
C THR A 192 -7.19 -31.53 -12.17
N GLY A 193 -8.14 -30.60 -12.12
CA GLY A 193 -8.78 -29.96 -13.27
C GLY A 193 -9.83 -30.83 -13.96
N ARG A 194 -10.18 -31.97 -13.37
CA ARG A 194 -11.17 -32.94 -13.90
C ARG A 194 -12.42 -33.05 -13.03
N GLU A 195 -12.47 -32.28 -11.96
CA GLU A 195 -13.59 -32.24 -11.04
C GLU A 195 -14.86 -31.85 -11.79
N SER A 196 -15.99 -32.46 -11.42
CA SER A 196 -17.27 -32.06 -12.02
C SER A 196 -17.71 -30.74 -11.41
N PRO A 197 -18.09 -29.71 -12.19
CA PRO A 197 -18.78 -28.52 -11.69
C PRO A 197 -19.99 -28.84 -10.80
N GLY A 198 -20.60 -30.02 -10.98
CA GLY A 198 -21.70 -30.52 -10.16
C GLY A 198 -21.37 -30.73 -8.68
N LEU A 199 -20.08 -30.83 -8.32
CA LEU A 199 -19.62 -30.97 -6.93
C LEU A 199 -19.63 -29.65 -6.18
N PHE A 200 -19.53 -28.52 -6.88
CA PHE A 200 -19.56 -27.19 -6.27
C PHE A 200 -21.01 -26.85 -5.89
N ALA A 201 -21.38 -27.11 -4.65
CA ALA A 201 -22.74 -26.97 -4.16
C ALA A 201 -22.81 -26.48 -2.69
N PRO A 202 -22.25 -25.30 -2.37
CA PRO A 202 -22.35 -24.78 -1.00
C PRO A 202 -23.80 -24.48 -0.65
N THR A 203 -24.23 -24.93 0.52
CA THR A 203 -25.63 -24.88 0.96
C THR A 203 -26.02 -23.54 1.60
N ALA A 204 -25.05 -22.79 2.11
CA ALA A 204 -25.25 -21.58 2.89
C ALA A 204 -24.25 -20.47 2.56
N LEU A 205 -23.68 -20.46 1.33
CA LEU A 205 -22.68 -19.48 0.94
C LEU A 205 -23.20 -18.05 1.17
N ASP A 206 -22.42 -17.30 1.96
CA ASP A 206 -22.59 -15.87 2.15
C ASP A 206 -21.20 -15.22 2.22
N ALA A 207 -20.73 -14.67 1.09
CA ALA A 207 -19.43 -14.01 1.05
C ALA A 207 -19.41 -12.70 1.87
N ARG A 208 -20.57 -12.15 2.24
CA ARG A 208 -20.64 -10.99 3.17
C ARG A 208 -20.20 -11.42 4.56
N GLN A 209 -20.51 -12.64 5.00
CA GLN A 209 -20.02 -13.19 6.27
C GLN A 209 -18.50 -13.30 6.30
N TRP A 210 -17.85 -13.52 5.15
CA TRP A 210 -16.39 -13.54 5.06
C TRP A 210 -15.81 -12.15 5.29
N VAL A 211 -16.44 -11.13 4.70
CA VAL A 211 -16.10 -9.71 4.91
C VAL A 211 -16.34 -9.30 6.37
N GLU A 212 -17.41 -9.79 7.02
CA GLU A 212 -17.63 -9.59 8.46
C GLU A 212 -16.51 -10.18 9.31
N ALA A 213 -16.04 -11.38 8.96
CA ALA A 213 -14.92 -12.03 9.64
C ALA A 213 -13.63 -11.22 9.48
N ALA A 214 -13.36 -10.71 8.28
CA ALA A 214 -12.23 -9.81 8.00
C ALA A 214 -12.33 -8.49 8.80
N ALA A 215 -13.50 -7.85 8.79
CA ALA A 215 -13.74 -6.62 9.55
C ALA A 215 -13.53 -6.83 11.07
N ALA A 216 -14.00 -7.96 11.62
CA ALA A 216 -13.79 -8.32 13.01
C ALA A 216 -12.31 -8.57 13.36
N ALA A 217 -11.47 -8.89 12.37
CA ALA A 217 -10.02 -8.99 12.50
C ALA A 217 -9.30 -7.64 12.30
N GLY A 218 -10.02 -6.56 12.02
CA GLY A 218 -9.45 -5.25 11.70
C GLY A 218 -8.77 -5.17 10.32
N VAL A 219 -9.07 -6.12 9.43
CA VAL A 219 -8.51 -6.18 8.08
C VAL A 219 -9.23 -5.19 7.15
N SER A 220 -8.46 -4.51 6.31
CA SER A 220 -8.98 -3.51 5.36
C SER A 220 -8.76 -3.87 3.88
N LEU A 221 -8.17 -5.04 3.60
CA LEU A 221 -8.02 -5.62 2.26
C LEU A 221 -8.23 -7.13 2.34
N VAL A 222 -9.15 -7.66 1.54
CA VAL A 222 -9.38 -9.09 1.37
C VAL A 222 -9.04 -9.53 -0.04
N ILE A 223 -8.47 -10.72 -0.21
CA ILE A 223 -8.12 -11.29 -1.51
C ILE A 223 -8.85 -12.62 -1.68
N LEU A 224 -9.57 -12.78 -2.80
CA LEU A 224 -10.29 -14.01 -3.13
C LEU A 224 -9.58 -14.78 -4.24
N VAL A 225 -9.40 -16.08 -4.03
CA VAL A 225 -9.04 -17.04 -5.08
C VAL A 225 -10.21 -17.18 -6.04
N THR A 226 -10.17 -16.44 -7.14
CA THR A 226 -11.24 -16.48 -8.15
C THR A 226 -11.15 -17.73 -9.02
N LYS A 227 -9.92 -18.24 -9.22
CA LYS A 227 -9.61 -19.50 -9.90
C LYS A 227 -8.31 -20.05 -9.33
N HIS A 228 -8.33 -21.26 -8.80
CA HIS A 228 -7.13 -21.97 -8.32
C HIS A 228 -6.51 -22.83 -9.44
N HIS A 229 -5.47 -23.62 -9.15
CA HIS A 229 -4.78 -24.45 -10.15
C HIS A 229 -5.68 -25.46 -10.86
N ASP A 230 -6.77 -25.90 -10.23
CA ASP A 230 -7.78 -26.76 -10.85
C ASP A 230 -8.53 -26.09 -12.01
N GLY A 231 -8.46 -24.75 -12.13
CA GLY A 231 -9.07 -24.01 -13.23
C GLY A 231 -10.55 -23.68 -13.04
N PHE A 232 -11.19 -24.09 -11.93
CA PHE A 232 -12.60 -23.80 -11.69
C PHE A 232 -12.81 -22.32 -11.34
N CYS A 233 -13.58 -21.62 -12.17
CA CYS A 233 -13.82 -20.18 -11.99
C CYS A 233 -15.02 -19.91 -11.08
N LEU A 234 -14.82 -19.08 -10.05
CA LEU A 234 -15.85 -18.68 -9.08
C LEU A 234 -16.82 -17.59 -9.55
N TRP A 235 -16.68 -17.17 -10.80
CA TRP A 235 -17.60 -16.25 -11.49
C TRP A 235 -18.06 -16.88 -12.81
N PRO A 236 -19.19 -16.45 -13.38
CA PRO A 236 -19.71 -16.99 -14.64
C PRO A 236 -18.89 -16.46 -15.84
N SER A 237 -17.62 -16.88 -15.96
CA SER A 237 -16.71 -16.47 -17.04
C SER A 237 -17.28 -16.86 -18.40
N LYS A 238 -17.14 -15.98 -19.39
CA LYS A 238 -17.56 -16.24 -20.77
C LYS A 238 -16.60 -17.17 -21.53
N TYR A 239 -15.42 -17.41 -20.97
CA TYR A 239 -14.31 -18.06 -21.65
C TYR A 239 -14.09 -19.53 -21.24
N THR A 240 -14.87 -20.04 -20.28
CA THR A 240 -14.83 -21.45 -19.88
C THR A 240 -16.17 -21.91 -19.30
N ASP A 241 -16.55 -23.15 -19.61
CA ASP A 241 -17.68 -23.84 -18.97
C ASP A 241 -17.29 -24.40 -17.59
N HIS A 242 -16.00 -24.43 -17.23
CA HIS A 242 -15.54 -24.91 -15.92
C HIS A 242 -15.62 -23.80 -14.87
N SER A 243 -16.85 -23.42 -14.56
CA SER A 243 -17.16 -22.31 -13.67
C SER A 243 -18.45 -22.55 -12.89
N VAL A 244 -18.75 -21.65 -11.95
CA VAL A 244 -20.01 -21.63 -11.20
C VAL A 244 -21.25 -21.64 -12.11
N ALA A 245 -21.16 -21.16 -13.35
CA ALA A 245 -22.25 -21.19 -14.32
C ALA A 245 -22.71 -22.61 -14.71
N ARG A 246 -21.86 -23.62 -14.49
CA ARG A 246 -22.17 -25.04 -14.72
C ARG A 246 -22.36 -25.84 -13.42
N SER A 247 -22.39 -25.16 -12.29
CA SER A 247 -22.64 -25.78 -10.99
C SER A 247 -24.13 -25.69 -10.61
N PRO A 248 -24.65 -26.55 -9.71
CA PRO A 248 -26.01 -26.44 -9.20
C PRO A 248 -26.21 -25.25 -8.24
N TRP A 249 -25.11 -24.65 -7.75
CA TRP A 249 -25.17 -23.54 -6.83
C TRP A 249 -25.90 -22.34 -7.43
N ARG A 250 -26.92 -21.84 -6.71
CA ARG A 250 -27.85 -20.80 -7.17
C ARG A 250 -28.43 -21.07 -8.57
N GLY A 251 -28.66 -22.34 -8.91
CA GLY A 251 -29.21 -22.72 -10.22
C GLY A 251 -28.29 -22.40 -11.40
N GLY A 252 -26.98 -22.23 -11.17
CA GLY A 252 -26.01 -21.83 -12.18
C GLY A 252 -25.93 -20.32 -12.43
N GLU A 253 -26.64 -19.50 -11.64
CA GLU A 253 -26.62 -18.03 -11.76
C GLU A 253 -25.76 -17.35 -10.68
N GLY A 254 -25.04 -18.13 -9.87
CA GLY A 254 -24.22 -17.60 -8.79
C GLY A 254 -22.92 -16.94 -9.27
N ASP A 255 -22.44 -15.97 -8.50
CA ASP A 255 -21.19 -15.24 -8.73
C ASP A 255 -20.56 -14.90 -7.37
N VAL A 256 -19.57 -15.71 -6.93
CA VAL A 256 -18.93 -15.53 -5.62
C VAL A 256 -18.12 -14.23 -5.59
N VAL A 257 -17.49 -13.87 -6.73
CA VAL A 257 -16.67 -12.66 -6.84
C VAL A 257 -17.55 -11.43 -6.64
N ARG A 258 -18.74 -11.38 -7.26
CA ARG A 258 -19.72 -10.32 -7.05
C ARG A 258 -20.17 -10.23 -5.59
N GLU A 259 -20.55 -11.35 -4.98
CA GLU A 259 -21.02 -11.37 -3.59
C GLU A 259 -19.96 -10.81 -2.61
N LEU A 260 -18.69 -11.19 -2.80
CA LEU A 260 -17.58 -10.68 -1.98
C LEU A 260 -17.37 -9.17 -2.20
N VAL A 261 -17.29 -8.73 -3.46
CA VAL A 261 -17.02 -7.32 -3.81
C VAL A 261 -18.10 -6.40 -3.27
N GLU A 262 -19.38 -6.78 -3.41
CA GLU A 262 -20.49 -6.01 -2.87
C GLU A 262 -20.47 -5.97 -1.33
N GLY A 263 -20.16 -7.10 -0.68
CA GLY A 263 -19.98 -7.16 0.77
C GLY A 263 -18.86 -6.25 1.26
N ALA A 264 -17.71 -6.30 0.58
CA ALA A 264 -16.53 -5.51 0.92
C ALA A 264 -16.78 -4.01 0.74
N ALA A 265 -17.42 -3.61 -0.38
CA ALA A 265 -17.82 -2.24 -0.63
C ALA A 265 -18.75 -1.70 0.46
N ALA A 266 -19.73 -2.50 0.91
CA ALA A 266 -20.65 -2.12 1.99
C ALA A 266 -19.94 -1.88 3.35
N ARG A 267 -18.74 -2.44 3.54
CA ARG A 267 -17.91 -2.28 4.75
C ARG A 267 -16.71 -1.36 4.57
N GLY A 268 -16.52 -0.77 3.39
CA GLY A 268 -15.33 0.04 3.10
C GLY A 268 -14.03 -0.75 3.16
N ILE A 269 -14.10 -2.06 2.87
CA ILE A 269 -12.95 -2.96 2.78
C ILE A 269 -12.54 -3.04 1.31
N ASP A 270 -11.25 -2.89 1.02
CA ASP A 270 -10.72 -3.01 -0.31
C ASP A 270 -10.66 -4.50 -0.74
N VAL A 271 -10.74 -4.76 -2.05
CA VAL A 271 -10.70 -6.12 -2.60
C VAL A 271 -9.45 -6.32 -3.46
N GLY A 272 -8.82 -7.47 -3.30
CA GLY A 272 -7.90 -8.05 -4.25
C GLY A 272 -8.42 -9.36 -4.82
N LEU A 273 -7.83 -9.82 -5.90
CA LEU A 273 -8.20 -11.05 -6.57
C LEU A 273 -6.95 -11.90 -6.83
N TYR A 274 -7.10 -13.20 -6.73
CA TYR A 274 -6.10 -14.17 -7.17
C TYR A 274 -6.64 -14.89 -8.40
N LEU A 275 -5.80 -15.02 -9.41
CA LEU A 275 -6.08 -15.77 -10.64
C LEU A 275 -4.87 -16.65 -10.91
N SER A 276 -5.01 -17.98 -10.78
CA SER A 276 -3.90 -18.91 -10.96
C SER A 276 -3.35 -18.87 -12.39
N PRO A 277 -2.05 -18.58 -12.60
CA PRO A 277 -1.43 -18.73 -13.92
C PRO A 277 -1.34 -20.19 -14.36
N TRP A 278 -1.10 -21.12 -13.44
CA TRP A 278 -1.13 -22.56 -13.74
C TRP A 278 -2.58 -23.05 -13.79
N ASP A 279 -2.96 -23.72 -14.87
CA ASP A 279 -4.31 -24.22 -15.07
C ASP A 279 -4.29 -25.68 -15.53
N LEU A 280 -4.91 -26.55 -14.74
CA LEU A 280 -5.00 -27.99 -14.98
C LEU A 280 -6.21 -28.39 -15.82
N HIS A 281 -7.17 -27.48 -16.02
CA HIS A 281 -8.38 -27.73 -16.78
C HIS A 281 -8.29 -27.21 -18.22
N GLU A 282 -7.80 -25.99 -18.40
CA GLU A 282 -7.90 -25.26 -19.66
C GLU A 282 -7.11 -25.95 -20.77
N ARG A 283 -7.80 -26.26 -21.88
CA ARG A 283 -7.22 -27.03 -22.99
C ARG A 283 -6.08 -26.31 -23.68
N SER A 284 -6.14 -24.98 -23.74
CA SER A 284 -5.05 -24.17 -24.27
C SER A 284 -3.81 -24.15 -23.39
N TYR A 285 -3.85 -24.64 -22.14
CA TYR A 285 -2.66 -24.72 -21.30
C TYR A 285 -1.56 -25.60 -21.94
N GLY A 286 -0.40 -24.99 -22.20
CA GLY A 286 0.73 -25.50 -22.96
C GLY A 286 0.85 -24.92 -24.38
N LEU A 287 -0.19 -24.23 -24.86
CA LEU A 287 -0.21 -23.48 -26.11
C LEU A 287 -0.02 -22.00 -25.77
N GLU A 288 1.24 -21.54 -25.77
CA GLU A 288 1.64 -20.26 -25.18
C GLU A 288 0.73 -19.10 -25.58
N ARG A 289 0.56 -18.85 -26.88
CA ARG A 289 -0.26 -17.73 -27.34
C ARG A 289 -1.73 -17.84 -26.91
N GLN A 290 -2.36 -18.99 -27.15
CA GLN A 290 -3.79 -19.18 -26.92
C GLN A 290 -4.13 -19.10 -25.43
N TYR A 291 -3.29 -19.67 -24.57
CA TYR A 291 -3.52 -19.59 -23.13
C TYR A 291 -3.32 -18.17 -22.60
N ASN A 292 -2.29 -17.44 -23.08
CA ASN A 292 -2.11 -16.05 -22.70
C ASN A 292 -3.30 -15.17 -23.16
N GLU A 293 -3.83 -15.40 -24.37
CA GLU A 293 -5.06 -14.74 -24.85
C GLU A 293 -6.28 -15.08 -23.96
N HIS A 294 -6.46 -16.36 -23.59
CA HIS A 294 -7.52 -16.80 -22.68
C HIS A 294 -7.38 -16.14 -21.29
N TYR A 295 -6.17 -16.16 -20.73
CA TYR A 295 -5.87 -15.61 -19.42
C TYR A 295 -6.12 -14.10 -19.36
N MET A 296 -5.66 -13.36 -20.38
CA MET A 296 -5.90 -11.92 -20.48
C MET A 296 -7.39 -11.60 -20.64
N ALA A 297 -8.16 -12.46 -21.32
CA ALA A 297 -9.60 -12.29 -21.42
C ALA A 297 -10.30 -12.44 -20.04
N GLN A 298 -9.88 -13.40 -19.22
CA GLN A 298 -10.36 -13.54 -17.83
C GLN A 298 -9.93 -12.36 -16.94
N LEU A 299 -8.68 -11.89 -17.06
CA LEU A 299 -8.23 -10.68 -16.39
C LEU A 299 -9.07 -9.46 -16.74
N GLN A 300 -9.41 -9.29 -18.02
CA GLN A 300 -10.29 -8.22 -18.47
C GLN A 300 -11.67 -8.32 -17.82
N GLU A 301 -12.29 -9.51 -17.71
CA GLU A 301 -13.56 -9.69 -17.00
C GLU A 301 -13.47 -9.22 -15.54
N LEU A 302 -12.48 -9.73 -14.82
CA LEU A 302 -12.28 -9.48 -13.39
C LEU A 302 -11.97 -8.00 -13.11
N LEU A 303 -11.10 -7.38 -13.90
CA LEU A 303 -10.61 -6.02 -13.65
C LEU A 303 -11.48 -4.91 -14.26
N SER A 304 -12.50 -5.23 -15.06
CA SER A 304 -13.41 -4.22 -15.62
C SER A 304 -14.85 -4.30 -15.12
N SER A 305 -15.27 -5.45 -14.58
CA SER A 305 -16.68 -5.69 -14.23
C SER A 305 -16.96 -5.73 -12.73
N TYR A 306 -15.93 -5.74 -11.88
CA TYR A 306 -16.07 -5.92 -10.41
C TYR A 306 -15.59 -4.70 -9.61
N GLY A 307 -15.68 -3.50 -10.19
CA GLY A 307 -15.34 -2.26 -9.50
C GLY A 307 -13.83 -2.06 -9.33
N THR A 308 -13.43 -1.43 -8.23
CA THR A 308 -12.02 -1.16 -7.93
C THR A 308 -11.36 -2.37 -7.30
N VAL A 309 -10.28 -2.83 -7.90
CA VAL A 309 -9.43 -3.91 -7.37
C VAL A 309 -8.11 -3.29 -6.90
N SER A 310 -7.79 -3.46 -5.62
CA SER A 310 -6.60 -2.91 -4.98
C SER A 310 -5.37 -3.81 -5.11
N GLU A 311 -5.55 -5.11 -5.32
CA GLU A 311 -4.46 -6.05 -5.50
C GLU A 311 -4.81 -7.20 -6.46
N ILE A 312 -3.88 -7.61 -7.31
CA ILE A 312 -3.99 -8.85 -8.10
C ILE A 312 -2.81 -9.75 -7.76
N TRP A 313 -3.09 -11.03 -7.56
CA TRP A 313 -2.12 -12.04 -7.12
C TRP A 313 -1.86 -13.03 -8.25
N PHE A 314 -0.60 -13.07 -8.72
CA PHE A 314 -0.11 -13.98 -9.75
C PHE A 314 0.87 -14.99 -9.17
N ASP A 315 0.38 -16.20 -8.91
CA ASP A 315 1.19 -17.28 -8.35
C ASP A 315 2.27 -17.79 -9.32
N GLY A 316 3.46 -18.09 -8.80
CA GLY A 316 4.50 -18.80 -9.52
C GLY A 316 4.47 -20.33 -9.36
N ALA A 317 3.62 -20.88 -8.48
CA ALA A 317 3.55 -22.31 -8.22
C ALA A 317 3.15 -23.13 -9.46
N LYS A 318 3.91 -24.20 -9.70
CA LYS A 318 3.67 -25.20 -10.75
C LYS A 318 4.06 -26.58 -10.25
N GLY A 319 3.25 -27.60 -10.57
CA GLY A 319 3.62 -28.98 -10.32
C GLY A 319 4.82 -29.43 -11.14
N LYS A 320 5.61 -30.38 -10.62
CA LYS A 320 6.83 -30.91 -11.26
C LYS A 320 6.66 -31.37 -12.70
N ASN A 321 5.48 -31.93 -13.00
CA ASN A 321 5.14 -32.49 -14.31
C ASN A 321 4.18 -31.57 -15.10
N ALA A 322 4.10 -30.28 -14.73
CA ALA A 322 3.28 -29.33 -15.46
C ALA A 322 3.77 -29.21 -16.91
N LYS A 323 2.83 -29.02 -17.84
CA LYS A 323 3.18 -28.70 -19.23
C LYS A 323 4.04 -27.44 -19.25
N ASN A 324 5.03 -27.42 -20.14
CA ASN A 324 5.83 -26.22 -20.35
C ASN A 324 4.91 -25.07 -20.79
N MET A 325 5.11 -23.92 -20.17
CA MET A 325 4.26 -22.75 -20.37
C MET A 325 5.06 -21.49 -20.08
N THR A 326 5.16 -20.63 -21.09
CA THR A 326 5.67 -19.26 -20.95
C THR A 326 4.51 -18.30 -20.77
N TYR A 327 4.50 -17.55 -19.68
CA TYR A 327 3.51 -16.51 -19.41
C TYR A 327 4.01 -15.16 -19.91
N TYR A 328 3.13 -14.40 -20.55
CA TYR A 328 3.41 -13.04 -21.02
C TYR A 328 3.17 -12.04 -19.88
N PHE A 329 3.86 -12.23 -18.75
CA PHE A 329 3.66 -11.44 -17.54
C PHE A 329 3.76 -9.93 -17.78
N GLN A 330 4.66 -9.49 -18.65
CA GLN A 330 4.79 -8.05 -18.97
C GLN A 330 3.52 -7.50 -19.63
N ASP A 331 2.90 -8.26 -20.53
CA ASP A 331 1.63 -7.88 -21.15
C ASP A 331 0.48 -7.91 -20.13
N TRP A 332 0.47 -8.92 -19.25
CA TRP A 332 -0.53 -9.05 -18.18
C TRP A 332 -0.43 -7.87 -17.20
N PHE A 333 0.78 -7.49 -16.80
CA PHE A 333 1.03 -6.37 -15.90
C PHE A 333 0.63 -5.04 -16.54
N ALA A 334 1.01 -4.83 -17.81
CA ALA A 334 0.65 -3.63 -18.55
C ALA A 334 -0.87 -3.47 -18.67
N MET A 335 -1.59 -4.53 -19.04
CA MET A 335 -3.05 -4.51 -19.12
C MET A 335 -3.68 -4.30 -17.74
N THR A 336 -3.16 -4.95 -16.70
CA THR A 336 -3.66 -4.78 -15.33
C THR A 336 -3.54 -3.30 -14.89
N LYS A 337 -2.39 -2.67 -15.10
CA LYS A 337 -2.19 -1.24 -14.79
C LYS A 337 -3.04 -0.33 -15.67
N GLN A 338 -3.31 -0.71 -16.92
CA GLN A 338 -4.21 0.05 -17.79
C GLN A 338 -5.65 0.04 -17.28
N LEU A 339 -6.14 -1.12 -16.81
CA LEU A 339 -7.50 -1.29 -16.33
C LEU A 339 -7.70 -0.73 -14.91
N GLN A 340 -6.68 -0.88 -14.06
CA GLN A 340 -6.71 -0.49 -12.65
C GLN A 340 -5.40 0.22 -12.26
N PRO A 341 -5.24 1.54 -12.52
CA PRO A 341 -3.95 2.22 -12.33
C PRO A 341 -3.39 2.22 -10.91
N SER A 342 -4.26 2.11 -9.90
CA SER A 342 -3.88 2.09 -8.48
C SER A 342 -3.68 0.68 -7.90
N ILE A 343 -3.86 -0.38 -8.71
CA ILE A 343 -3.71 -1.77 -8.25
C ILE A 343 -2.26 -2.08 -7.92
N ASN A 344 -2.01 -2.82 -6.84
CA ASN A 344 -0.73 -3.48 -6.64
C ASN A 344 -0.75 -4.86 -7.31
N ILE A 345 0.35 -5.23 -7.95
CA ILE A 345 0.54 -6.53 -8.55
C ILE A 345 1.51 -7.32 -7.68
N PHE A 346 0.99 -8.39 -7.08
CA PHE A 346 1.80 -9.43 -6.48
C PHE A 346 2.21 -10.45 -7.54
N SER A 347 3.48 -10.84 -7.51
CA SER A 347 3.92 -12.18 -7.90
C SER A 347 5.09 -12.57 -7.02
N ASP A 348 5.59 -13.80 -7.14
CA ASP A 348 6.82 -14.23 -6.48
C ASP A 348 7.96 -13.19 -6.59
N ALA A 349 8.05 -12.48 -7.72
CA ALA A 349 9.13 -11.56 -8.06
C ALA A 349 8.73 -10.06 -8.11
N GLY A 350 7.47 -9.69 -7.89
CA GLY A 350 6.97 -8.32 -8.16
C GLY A 350 6.00 -8.23 -9.35
N PRO A 351 5.73 -7.05 -9.92
CA PRO A 351 6.58 -5.87 -9.87
C PRO A 351 6.31 -4.92 -8.70
N ASP A 352 5.13 -4.99 -8.06
CA ASP A 352 4.81 -4.07 -6.96
C ASP A 352 5.01 -4.71 -5.58
N ILE A 353 4.69 -6.00 -5.44
CA ILE A 353 4.80 -6.75 -4.19
C ILE A 353 5.43 -8.10 -4.52
N ARG A 354 6.36 -8.55 -3.68
CA ARG A 354 7.02 -9.86 -3.83
C ARG A 354 6.59 -10.84 -2.75
N TRP A 355 6.70 -12.12 -3.07
CA TRP A 355 6.70 -13.17 -2.06
C TRP A 355 7.89 -13.04 -1.11
N VAL A 356 7.70 -13.35 0.18
CA VAL A 356 8.79 -13.35 1.17
C VAL A 356 9.70 -14.58 1.08
N GLY A 357 9.40 -15.57 0.23
CA GLY A 357 10.22 -16.78 0.12
C GLY A 357 9.91 -17.85 1.18
N ASP A 358 8.78 -17.74 1.87
CA ASP A 358 8.30 -18.68 2.89
C ASP A 358 6.77 -18.62 3.01
N GLU A 359 6.12 -19.76 3.22
CA GLU A 359 4.66 -19.87 3.43
C GLU A 359 4.28 -20.15 4.91
N ALA A 360 5.27 -20.16 5.81
CA ALA A 360 5.03 -20.16 7.26
C ALA A 360 4.80 -18.74 7.81
N GLY A 361 4.84 -17.72 6.94
CA GLY A 361 4.62 -16.31 7.28
C GLY A 361 5.82 -15.66 7.94
N TYR A 362 7.05 -16.12 7.66
CA TYR A 362 8.27 -15.64 8.31
C TYR A 362 9.22 -14.89 7.37
N ALA A 363 9.37 -13.61 7.63
CA ALA A 363 10.44 -12.82 7.06
C ALA A 363 11.77 -13.03 7.79
N GLY A 364 12.86 -12.86 7.06
CA GLY A 364 14.21 -12.86 7.58
C GLY A 364 14.41 -11.78 8.64
N SER A 365 15.37 -11.99 9.54
CA SER A 365 15.73 -10.95 10.51
C SER A 365 16.28 -9.68 9.83
N THR A 366 16.80 -9.82 8.62
CA THR A 366 17.05 -8.76 7.63
C THR A 366 15.96 -8.84 6.57
N CYS A 367 15.35 -7.71 6.26
CA CYS A 367 14.30 -7.63 5.27
C CYS A 367 14.29 -6.23 4.62
N TRP A 368 14.88 -6.15 3.43
CA TRP A 368 14.89 -4.97 2.56
C TRP A 368 13.65 -4.98 1.67
N SER A 369 12.96 -3.84 1.56
CA SER A 369 11.94 -3.63 0.53
C SER A 369 12.55 -3.48 -0.85
N PRO A 370 13.74 -2.84 -1.02
CA PRO A 370 14.42 -2.86 -2.31
C PRO A 370 14.89 -4.25 -2.72
N VAL A 371 14.83 -4.53 -4.02
CA VAL A 371 15.38 -5.72 -4.70
C VAL A 371 15.94 -5.29 -6.06
N ASN A 372 16.70 -6.17 -6.70
CA ASN A 372 17.06 -6.02 -8.10
C ASN A 372 16.17 -6.92 -8.97
N HIS A 373 15.19 -6.32 -9.65
CA HIS A 373 14.25 -7.08 -10.49
C HIS A 373 14.94 -7.90 -11.59
N THR A 374 16.12 -7.49 -12.08
CA THR A 374 16.83 -8.21 -13.14
C THR A 374 17.37 -9.57 -12.71
N LEU A 375 17.47 -9.81 -11.39
CA LEU A 375 17.86 -11.09 -10.81
C LEU A 375 16.66 -12.00 -10.51
N LEU A 376 15.44 -11.46 -10.54
CA LEU A 376 14.25 -12.17 -10.11
C LEU A 376 13.51 -12.84 -11.27
N ARG A 377 12.93 -14.00 -10.99
CA ARG A 377 12.11 -14.79 -11.91
C ARG A 377 10.92 -15.36 -11.12
N ILE A 378 9.72 -15.23 -11.68
CA ILE A 378 8.50 -15.76 -11.07
C ILE A 378 8.55 -17.28 -11.10
N GLY A 379 8.25 -17.94 -9.98
CA GLY A 379 8.28 -19.40 -9.84
C GLY A 379 9.68 -20.01 -9.67
N ASP A 380 10.74 -19.21 -9.51
CA ASP A 380 12.10 -19.70 -9.33
C ASP A 380 12.43 -19.91 -7.83
N ALA A 381 12.27 -21.17 -7.38
CA ALA A 381 12.54 -21.57 -6.00
C ALA A 381 13.99 -21.34 -5.55
N SER A 382 14.95 -21.17 -6.46
CA SER A 382 16.34 -20.87 -6.07
C SER A 382 16.51 -19.48 -5.46
N LEU A 383 15.50 -18.62 -5.60
CA LEU A 383 15.52 -17.23 -5.13
C LEU A 383 14.92 -17.03 -3.74
N GLU A 384 14.36 -18.07 -3.11
CA GLU A 384 13.68 -17.99 -1.79
C GLU A 384 14.49 -17.21 -0.74
N ALA A 385 15.78 -17.53 -0.61
CA ALA A 385 16.65 -16.84 0.34
C ALA A 385 16.84 -15.35 0.04
N TYR A 386 16.95 -14.99 -1.24
CA TYR A 386 17.08 -13.59 -1.68
C TYR A 386 15.76 -12.84 -1.49
N LEU A 387 14.62 -13.47 -1.81
CA LEU A 387 13.28 -12.90 -1.58
C LEU A 387 13.05 -12.58 -0.09
N ASN A 388 13.48 -13.49 0.78
CA ASN A 388 13.35 -13.36 2.24
C ASN A 388 14.12 -12.19 2.83
N THR A 389 15.31 -11.91 2.30
CA THR A 389 16.16 -10.84 2.81
C THR A 389 16.01 -9.52 2.07
N GLY A 390 15.65 -9.55 0.78
CA GLY A 390 15.78 -8.44 -0.15
C GLY A 390 17.24 -7.99 -0.34
N ASP A 391 17.42 -6.80 -0.93
CA ASP A 391 18.72 -6.29 -1.32
C ASP A 391 18.92 -4.81 -0.91
N ALA A 392 20.01 -4.54 -0.19
CA ALA A 392 20.34 -3.17 0.21
C ALA A 392 20.72 -2.29 -0.99
N ASP A 393 21.19 -2.86 -2.08
CA ASP A 393 21.60 -2.14 -3.29
C ASP A 393 20.58 -2.34 -4.44
N GLY A 394 19.41 -2.90 -4.11
CA GLY A 394 18.29 -3.07 -5.03
C GLY A 394 17.80 -1.75 -5.63
N THR A 395 17.43 -1.81 -6.91
CA THR A 395 16.99 -0.68 -7.74
C THR A 395 15.49 -0.50 -7.77
N ASP A 396 14.74 -1.49 -7.31
CA ASP A 396 13.29 -1.57 -7.42
C ASP A 396 12.67 -1.68 -6.02
N TRP A 397 11.67 -0.85 -5.70
CA TRP A 397 10.94 -0.96 -4.43
C TRP A 397 9.84 -2.02 -4.56
N VAL A 398 10.04 -3.19 -3.96
CA VAL A 398 9.15 -4.35 -4.12
C VAL A 398 8.99 -5.00 -2.75
N PRO A 399 8.22 -4.41 -1.83
CA PRO A 399 8.15 -4.89 -0.46
C PRO A 399 7.60 -6.32 -0.39
N PRO A 400 8.02 -7.08 0.63
CA PRO A 400 7.61 -8.47 0.78
C PRO A 400 6.26 -8.61 1.49
N GLU A 401 5.48 -9.56 0.99
CA GLU A 401 4.29 -10.10 1.62
C GLU A 401 4.57 -11.48 2.21
N CYS A 402 4.17 -11.68 3.47
CA CYS A 402 4.25 -12.95 4.18
C CYS A 402 2.88 -13.63 4.14
N ASP A 403 2.70 -14.57 3.23
CA ASP A 403 1.48 -15.36 3.11
C ASP A 403 1.54 -16.61 4.01
N VAL A 404 0.43 -16.90 4.69
CA VAL A 404 0.31 -18.08 5.56
C VAL A 404 -1.16 -18.39 5.82
N SER A 405 -1.51 -19.67 5.94
CA SER A 405 -2.85 -20.08 6.36
C SER A 405 -3.04 -20.10 7.87
N ILE A 406 -4.23 -19.66 8.33
CA ILE A 406 -4.68 -19.84 9.71
C ILE A 406 -4.80 -21.32 10.08
N ARG A 407 -4.94 -22.21 9.08
CA ARG A 407 -4.95 -23.67 9.22
C ARG A 407 -3.68 -24.26 8.61
N ASP A 408 -3.51 -25.57 8.67
CA ASP A 408 -2.36 -26.21 8.03
C ASP A 408 -2.47 -26.16 6.50
N GLY A 409 -3.66 -26.41 5.95
CA GLY A 409 -3.95 -26.26 4.52
C GLY A 409 -4.42 -24.86 4.15
N TRP A 410 -4.31 -24.51 2.87
CA TRP A 410 -4.90 -23.33 2.27
C TRP A 410 -6.42 -23.50 2.14
N PHE A 411 -6.91 -24.65 1.70
CA PHE A 411 -8.34 -24.95 1.65
C PHE A 411 -8.85 -25.47 2.99
N TRP A 412 -10.17 -25.41 3.18
CA TRP A 412 -10.77 -25.90 4.41
C TRP A 412 -10.84 -27.43 4.42
N HIS A 413 -10.27 -28.02 5.47
CA HIS A 413 -10.38 -29.44 5.77
C HIS A 413 -11.03 -29.65 7.13
N LYS A 414 -12.01 -30.55 7.20
CA LYS A 414 -12.77 -30.83 8.44
C LYS A 414 -11.90 -31.27 9.62
N ARG A 415 -10.76 -31.92 9.35
CA ARG A 415 -9.84 -32.46 10.37
C ARG A 415 -8.86 -31.42 10.93
N GLN A 416 -8.76 -30.24 10.32
CA GLN A 416 -7.82 -29.21 10.74
C GLN A 416 -8.47 -28.25 11.74
N GLU A 417 -7.64 -27.54 12.49
CA GLU A 417 -8.03 -26.52 13.45
C GLU A 417 -7.21 -25.24 13.21
N PRO A 418 -7.70 -24.05 13.61
CA PRO A 418 -6.94 -22.83 13.45
C PRO A 418 -5.72 -22.80 14.40
N LYS A 419 -4.59 -22.29 13.90
CA LYS A 419 -3.32 -22.09 14.61
C LYS A 419 -3.53 -21.32 15.92
N PRO A 420 -2.96 -21.79 17.05
CA PRO A 420 -3.13 -21.16 18.36
C PRO A 420 -2.69 -19.69 18.38
N LEU A 421 -3.28 -18.90 19.27
CA LEU A 421 -3.04 -17.45 19.37
C LEU A 421 -1.55 -17.10 19.47
N ASN A 422 -0.79 -17.85 20.28
CA ASN A 422 0.63 -17.58 20.46
C ASN A 422 1.47 -17.85 19.19
N GLN A 423 1.06 -18.79 18.34
CA GLN A 423 1.66 -19.00 17.03
C GLN A 423 1.32 -17.84 16.08
N LEU A 424 0.07 -17.37 16.06
CA LEU A 424 -0.31 -16.19 15.26
C LEU A 424 0.42 -14.92 15.69
N LEU A 425 0.64 -14.72 16.99
CA LEU A 425 1.45 -13.62 17.50
C LEU A 425 2.93 -13.76 17.10
N ASP A 426 3.49 -14.97 17.12
CA ASP A 426 4.86 -15.21 16.64
C ASP A 426 5.00 -14.89 15.15
N ILE A 427 4.04 -15.33 14.33
CA ILE A 427 3.93 -14.98 12.91
C ILE A 427 3.87 -13.46 12.74
N TYR A 428 3.02 -12.75 13.49
CA TYR A 428 2.91 -11.29 13.43
C TYR A 428 4.24 -10.58 13.73
N TYR A 429 4.97 -11.00 14.77
CA TYR A 429 6.29 -10.45 15.08
C TYR A 429 7.35 -10.78 14.02
N LYS A 430 7.22 -11.92 13.32
CA LYS A 430 8.14 -12.39 12.27
C LYS A 430 7.75 -11.95 10.86
N SER A 431 6.61 -11.28 10.67
CA SER A 431 6.15 -10.69 9.41
C SER A 431 6.05 -9.16 9.54
N VAL A 432 4.93 -8.67 10.09
CA VAL A 432 4.65 -7.26 10.38
C VAL A 432 5.74 -6.61 11.23
N GLY A 433 6.27 -7.36 12.21
CA GLY A 433 7.40 -6.92 13.03
C GLY A 433 8.74 -6.85 12.31
N ARG A 434 8.81 -7.24 11.03
CA ARG A 434 10.02 -7.32 10.20
C ARG A 434 9.79 -6.74 8.81
N ASN A 435 9.12 -5.59 8.72
CA ASN A 435 8.95 -4.82 7.47
C ASN A 435 8.08 -5.49 6.38
N CYS A 436 7.22 -6.46 6.74
CA CYS A 436 6.34 -7.13 5.79
C CYS A 436 4.87 -6.80 6.05
N VAL A 437 4.01 -7.07 5.07
CA VAL A 437 2.57 -7.26 5.29
C VAL A 437 2.32 -8.75 5.52
N LEU A 438 1.45 -9.09 6.45
CA LEU A 438 0.97 -10.44 6.71
C LEU A 438 -0.32 -10.67 5.91
N LEU A 439 -0.28 -11.60 4.98
CA LEU A 439 -1.45 -12.12 4.28
C LEU A 439 -1.91 -13.41 4.97
N LEU A 440 -2.97 -13.32 5.78
CA LEU A 440 -3.50 -14.46 6.53
C LEU A 440 -4.66 -15.12 5.78
N ASN A 441 -4.48 -16.36 5.32
CA ASN A 441 -5.56 -17.13 4.70
C ASN A 441 -6.53 -17.70 5.72
N VAL A 442 -7.84 -17.61 5.42
CA VAL A 442 -8.94 -18.09 6.27
C VAL A 442 -9.98 -18.80 5.40
N PRO A 443 -9.93 -20.14 5.25
CA PRO A 443 -10.75 -20.80 4.23
C PRO A 443 -12.20 -21.03 4.68
N PRO A 444 -13.20 -20.60 3.89
CA PRO A 444 -14.59 -21.01 4.07
C PRO A 444 -14.75 -22.54 3.93
N ASN A 445 -15.65 -23.11 4.72
CA ASN A 445 -15.95 -24.55 4.70
C ASN A 445 -16.88 -24.95 3.54
N SER A 446 -17.21 -26.25 3.45
CA SER A 446 -18.09 -26.78 2.40
C SER A 446 -19.54 -26.27 2.42
N THR A 447 -19.98 -25.61 3.50
CA THR A 447 -21.28 -24.90 3.51
C THR A 447 -21.18 -23.51 2.85
N GLY A 448 -19.97 -23.00 2.65
CA GLY A 448 -19.71 -21.67 2.09
C GLY A 448 -19.54 -20.56 3.14
N LEU A 449 -19.25 -20.91 4.39
CA LEU A 449 -19.07 -19.95 5.50
C LEU A 449 -17.68 -20.11 6.14
N VAL A 450 -17.12 -19.00 6.62
CA VAL A 450 -15.93 -19.06 7.49
C VAL A 450 -16.34 -19.76 8.80
N PRO A 451 -15.61 -20.81 9.25
CA PRO A 451 -15.93 -21.53 10.48
C PRO A 451 -15.91 -20.62 11.72
N ASP A 452 -16.84 -20.84 12.66
CA ASP A 452 -16.90 -20.06 13.91
C ASP A 452 -15.61 -20.13 14.73
N ALA A 453 -14.92 -21.28 14.73
CA ALA A 453 -13.63 -21.44 15.41
C ALA A 453 -12.57 -20.47 14.85
N ASP A 454 -12.58 -20.24 13.53
CA ASP A 454 -11.63 -19.37 12.84
C ASP A 454 -11.98 -17.91 13.15
N ILE A 455 -13.27 -17.54 13.12
CA ILE A 455 -13.75 -16.20 13.52
C ILE A 455 -13.38 -15.90 14.97
N GLN A 456 -13.57 -16.86 15.88
CA GLN A 456 -13.16 -16.70 17.28
C GLN A 456 -11.65 -16.50 17.41
N ARG A 457 -10.84 -17.27 16.68
CA ARG A 457 -9.38 -17.11 16.69
C ARG A 457 -8.94 -15.77 16.10
N LEU A 458 -9.58 -15.30 15.03
CA LEU A 458 -9.34 -13.96 14.45
C LEU A 458 -9.63 -12.85 15.46
N ARG A 459 -10.75 -12.92 16.18
CA ARG A 459 -11.10 -11.95 17.24
C ARG A 459 -10.08 -11.98 18.38
N GLN A 460 -9.65 -13.17 18.80
CA GLN A 460 -8.59 -13.32 19.81
C GLN A 460 -7.27 -12.70 19.33
N PHE A 461 -6.89 -12.95 18.08
CA PHE A 461 -5.69 -12.39 17.49
C PHE A 461 -5.74 -10.86 17.42
N ARG A 462 -6.84 -10.30 16.89
CA ARG A 462 -7.03 -8.84 16.86
C ARG A 462 -6.98 -8.23 18.25
N SER A 463 -7.73 -8.80 19.20
CA SER A 463 -7.75 -8.33 20.59
C SER A 463 -6.37 -8.38 21.24
N ALA A 464 -5.55 -9.39 20.93
CA ALA A 464 -4.19 -9.48 21.43
C ALA A 464 -3.29 -8.38 20.85
N VAL A 465 -3.32 -8.17 19.52
CA VAL A 465 -2.57 -7.08 18.87
C VAL A 465 -3.00 -5.72 19.44
N ASP A 466 -4.30 -5.48 19.61
CA ASP A 466 -4.82 -4.26 20.25
C ASP A 466 -4.32 -4.08 21.67
N THR A 467 -4.35 -5.14 22.48
CA THR A 467 -3.88 -5.09 23.86
C THR A 467 -2.41 -4.72 23.93
N ILE A 468 -1.59 -5.25 23.02
CA ILE A 468 -0.14 -4.98 22.97
C ILE A 468 0.13 -3.52 22.56
N PHE A 469 -0.55 -3.02 21.53
CA PHE A 469 -0.16 -1.76 20.86
C PHE A 469 -1.07 -0.56 21.14
N SER A 470 -2.22 -0.72 21.81
CA SER A 470 -3.12 0.39 22.16
C SER A 470 -2.50 1.42 23.12
N THR A 471 -1.51 1.02 23.91
CA THR A 471 -0.76 1.91 24.79
C THR A 471 0.70 1.95 24.38
N ASP A 472 1.19 3.12 23.97
CA ASP A 472 2.62 3.39 23.85
C ASP A 472 3.14 3.94 25.18
N LEU A 473 3.92 3.14 25.89
CA LEU A 473 4.51 3.48 27.18
C LEU A 473 5.59 4.56 27.06
N ALA A 474 6.02 4.90 25.85
CA ALA A 474 6.86 6.07 25.59
C ALA A 474 6.07 7.37 25.47
N GLN A 475 4.74 7.34 25.41
CA GLN A 475 3.93 8.55 25.27
C GLN A 475 4.15 9.50 26.47
N GLY A 476 4.44 10.77 26.17
CA GLY A 476 4.81 11.77 27.18
C GLY A 476 6.25 11.67 27.70
N ALA A 477 7.08 10.79 27.14
CA ALA A 477 8.52 10.82 27.34
C ALA A 477 9.16 12.04 26.64
N VAL A 478 10.38 12.38 27.06
CA VAL A 478 11.21 13.36 26.37
C VAL A 478 12.18 12.63 25.46
N ALA A 479 12.15 12.93 24.16
CA ALA A 479 13.13 12.43 23.20
C ALA A 479 14.34 13.36 23.11
N LYS A 480 15.54 12.77 23.07
CA LYS A 480 16.81 13.43 22.76
C LYS A 480 17.51 12.65 21.65
N ALA A 481 18.33 13.33 20.86
CA ALA A 481 19.14 12.67 19.85
C ALA A 481 20.58 13.17 19.88
N SER A 482 21.48 12.41 19.24
CA SER A 482 22.88 12.79 19.06
C SER A 482 23.05 14.14 18.38
N SER A 483 22.23 14.41 17.37
CA SER A 483 22.12 15.66 16.65
C SER A 483 20.75 15.76 15.99
N GLN A 484 20.38 16.94 15.52
CA GLN A 484 19.17 17.16 14.74
C GLN A 484 19.44 18.15 13.62
N ARG A 485 18.97 17.83 12.42
CA ARG A 485 19.00 18.71 11.26
C ARG A 485 18.16 19.96 11.55
N GLY A 486 18.65 21.13 11.11
CA GLY A 486 18.05 22.42 11.43
C GLY A 486 18.30 22.94 12.85
N GLY A 487 19.02 22.17 13.70
CA GLY A 487 19.33 22.62 15.05
C GLY A 487 18.10 22.73 15.95
N LYS A 488 18.24 23.43 17.09
CA LYS A 488 17.19 23.53 18.11
C LYS A 488 15.98 24.26 17.54
N GLY A 489 14.80 23.63 17.57
CA GLY A 489 13.57 24.19 17.02
C GLY A 489 13.35 23.91 15.53
N GLY A 490 14.27 23.21 14.84
CA GLY A 490 14.06 22.78 13.46
C GLY A 490 13.07 21.63 13.31
N ASP A 491 12.59 21.43 12.08
CA ASP A 491 11.49 20.51 11.74
C ASP A 491 11.83 19.01 11.87
N PHE A 492 13.11 18.64 11.97
CA PHE A 492 13.58 17.25 12.07
C PHE A 492 14.03 16.88 13.50
N ALA A 493 13.30 17.38 14.49
CA ALA A 493 13.65 17.25 15.89
C ALA A 493 13.46 15.82 16.42
N ALA A 494 14.18 15.50 17.50
CA ALA A 494 14.05 14.19 18.16
C ALA A 494 12.62 13.90 18.67
N LYS A 495 11.84 14.94 19.01
CA LYS A 495 10.46 14.80 19.52
C LYS A 495 9.50 14.18 18.50
N ASN A 496 9.81 14.26 17.20
CA ASN A 496 8.96 13.76 16.14
C ASN A 496 8.77 12.25 16.23
N VAL A 497 9.70 11.51 16.86
CA VAL A 497 9.53 10.05 17.02
C VAL A 497 8.42 9.64 17.99
N LEU A 498 7.79 10.62 18.66
CA LEU A 498 6.78 10.44 19.70
C LEU A 498 5.47 11.19 19.40
N ASP A 499 5.34 11.88 18.26
CA ASP A 499 4.16 12.71 17.96
C ASP A 499 2.99 11.93 17.37
N GLY A 500 3.24 10.71 16.87
CA GLY A 500 2.23 9.85 16.27
C GLY A 500 1.90 10.20 14.82
N ASP A 501 2.73 11.03 14.16
CA ASP A 501 2.57 11.43 12.77
C ASP A 501 3.62 10.74 11.87
N GLU A 502 3.17 9.94 10.90
CA GLU A 502 4.08 9.26 9.96
C GLU A 502 4.71 10.22 8.92
N GLY A 503 4.17 11.44 8.80
CA GLY A 503 4.68 12.50 7.95
C GLY A 503 5.88 13.24 8.56
N THR A 504 6.09 13.16 9.87
CA THR A 504 7.26 13.74 10.53
C THR A 504 8.29 12.65 10.85
N TYR A 505 9.53 13.09 11.07
CA TYR A 505 10.62 12.18 11.43
C TYR A 505 11.76 12.95 12.09
N TRP A 506 12.58 12.23 12.85
CA TRP A 506 13.90 12.72 13.25
C TRP A 506 14.91 12.48 12.12
N ALA A 507 15.74 13.48 11.85
CA ALA A 507 16.92 13.37 11.00
C ALA A 507 18.15 13.97 11.69
N PRO A 508 19.31 13.29 11.69
CA PRO A 508 20.54 13.83 12.26
C PRO A 508 21.14 14.91 11.35
N LYS A 509 22.10 15.66 11.91
CA LYS A 509 23.08 16.41 11.11
C LYS A 509 23.98 15.42 10.35
N GLU A 510 24.60 15.90 9.28
CA GLU A 510 25.60 15.11 8.55
C GLU A 510 26.78 14.72 9.45
N GLY A 511 27.20 13.46 9.36
CA GLY A 511 28.31 12.90 10.13
C GLY A 511 28.02 12.62 11.62
N GLY A 512 28.97 11.93 12.27
CA GLY A 512 28.92 11.62 13.70
C GLY A 512 28.07 10.40 14.07
N ALA A 513 27.87 10.19 15.37
CA ALA A 513 27.05 9.10 15.88
C ALA A 513 25.56 9.38 15.68
N HIS A 514 24.76 8.34 15.48
CA HIS A 514 23.32 8.43 15.29
C HIS A 514 22.59 7.66 16.40
N TRP A 515 21.91 8.37 17.28
CA TRP A 515 21.07 7.75 18.29
C TRP A 515 19.90 8.65 18.68
N ILE A 516 18.80 8.02 19.10
CA ILE A 516 17.64 8.65 19.75
C ILE A 516 17.44 7.98 21.11
N GLU A 517 17.25 8.77 22.15
CA GLU A 517 16.98 8.34 23.51
C GLU A 517 15.64 8.89 23.98
N LEU A 518 14.76 7.98 24.39
CA LEU A 518 13.51 8.28 25.06
C LEU A 518 13.74 8.26 26.57
N ARG A 519 13.34 9.32 27.26
CA ARG A 519 13.42 9.41 28.72
C ARG A 519 12.03 9.60 29.31
N SER A 520 11.58 8.62 30.09
CA SER A 520 10.34 8.73 30.84
C SER A 520 10.42 9.83 31.91
N THR A 521 9.36 10.64 31.96
CA THR A 521 9.14 11.72 32.93
C THR A 521 8.53 11.21 34.23
N LYS A 522 7.77 10.10 34.17
CA LYS A 522 7.01 9.51 35.30
C LYS A 522 7.79 8.43 36.09
N GLY A 523 9.06 8.18 35.74
CA GLY A 523 9.89 7.13 36.35
C GLY A 523 10.13 5.93 35.42
N PRO A 524 10.82 4.87 35.87
CA PRO A 524 11.07 3.69 35.06
C PRO A 524 9.77 3.01 34.58
N VAL A 525 9.71 2.70 33.29
CA VAL A 525 8.58 1.98 32.65
C VAL A 525 8.96 0.52 32.43
N ALA A 526 7.98 -0.38 32.55
CA ALA A 526 8.16 -1.81 32.31
C ALA A 526 7.62 -2.16 30.91
N PHE A 527 8.44 -2.75 30.05
CA PHE A 527 8.10 -3.08 28.66
C PHE A 527 8.84 -4.34 28.22
N ASN A 528 8.31 -5.04 27.23
CA ASN A 528 8.95 -6.21 26.60
C ASN A 528 8.83 -6.17 25.07
N VAL A 529 8.36 -5.06 24.50
CA VAL A 529 8.33 -4.83 23.06
C VAL A 529 8.86 -3.43 22.75
N VAL A 530 9.77 -3.33 21.79
CA VAL A 530 10.29 -2.06 21.27
C VAL A 530 9.92 -1.93 19.79
N ARG A 531 9.22 -0.85 19.44
CA ARG A 531 8.84 -0.51 18.06
C ARG A 531 9.81 0.54 17.51
N ILE A 532 10.27 0.36 16.28
CA ILE A 532 11.07 1.33 15.53
C ILE A 532 10.50 1.43 14.10
N GLN A 533 10.34 2.63 13.57
CA GLN A 533 9.83 2.86 12.21
C GLN A 533 10.69 3.89 11.48
N GLU A 534 11.02 3.62 10.21
CA GLU A 534 11.64 4.60 9.31
C GLU A 534 10.59 5.40 8.54
N ALA A 535 10.96 6.61 8.11
CA ALA A 535 10.19 7.36 7.11
C ALA A 535 10.39 6.74 5.72
N VAL A 536 9.82 5.56 5.47
CA VAL A 536 10.07 4.75 4.25
C VAL A 536 9.64 5.42 2.95
N TRP A 537 8.74 6.41 3.00
CA TRP A 537 8.41 7.25 1.85
C TRP A 537 9.60 8.12 1.38
N MET A 538 10.65 8.23 2.20
CA MET A 538 11.96 8.81 1.89
C MET A 538 13.05 7.75 1.66
N GLY A 539 12.68 6.48 1.49
CA GLY A 539 13.57 5.34 1.28
C GLY A 539 13.98 4.62 2.55
N GLN A 540 14.32 3.33 2.42
CA GLN A 540 14.80 2.48 3.52
C GLN A 540 16.31 2.61 3.68
N ARG A 541 16.78 2.86 4.92
CA ARG A 541 18.16 3.30 5.17
C ARG A 541 18.89 2.43 6.19
N VAL A 542 18.25 2.10 7.31
CA VAL A 542 18.93 1.44 8.45
C VAL A 542 19.42 0.05 8.07
N LYS A 543 20.74 -0.18 8.16
CA LYS A 543 21.39 -1.49 7.95
C LYS A 543 21.58 -2.26 9.25
N ARG A 544 21.79 -1.55 10.36
CA ARG A 544 21.99 -2.15 11.69
C ARG A 544 21.67 -1.15 12.80
N HIS A 545 21.05 -1.64 13.86
CA HIS A 545 20.70 -0.87 15.04
C HIS A 545 20.79 -1.70 16.32
N GLU A 546 20.91 -0.99 17.45
CA GLU A 546 20.98 -1.56 18.79
C GLU A 546 20.10 -0.75 19.73
N VAL A 547 19.46 -1.42 20.70
CA VAL A 547 18.59 -0.82 21.70
C VAL A 547 19.21 -0.99 23.06
N TYR A 548 19.34 0.10 23.81
CA TYR A 548 19.91 0.14 25.15
C TYR A 548 18.90 0.57 26.19
N ALA A 549 18.97 -0.01 27.38
CA ALA A 549 18.19 0.39 28.56
C ALA A 549 19.12 0.96 29.65
N ASP A 550 18.79 2.16 30.13
CA ASP A 550 19.54 2.93 31.15
C ASP A 550 21.07 3.03 30.94
N GLY A 551 21.49 2.91 29.68
CA GLY A 551 22.86 3.15 29.20
C GLY A 551 23.87 2.03 29.47
N LYS A 552 23.47 0.86 29.97
CA LYS A 552 24.44 -0.18 30.40
C LYS A 552 24.23 -1.60 29.85
N ALA A 553 23.20 -1.87 29.05
CA ALA A 553 23.03 -3.16 28.35
C ALA A 553 22.31 -3.01 27.01
N VAL A 554 22.71 -3.78 26.00
CA VAL A 554 21.94 -3.97 24.76
C VAL A 554 20.81 -4.93 25.08
N VAL A 555 19.56 -4.45 25.00
CA VAL A 555 18.36 -5.26 25.26
C VAL A 555 17.78 -5.87 23.99
N ALA A 556 18.10 -5.27 22.83
CA ALA A 556 17.79 -5.83 21.52
C ALA A 556 18.78 -5.29 20.48
N ASN A 557 19.01 -6.04 19.41
CA ASN A 557 19.73 -5.57 18.23
C ASN A 557 19.10 -6.16 16.97
N GLY A 558 19.36 -5.55 15.83
CA GLY A 558 18.86 -6.02 14.56
C GLY A 558 19.52 -5.35 13.38
N THR A 559 19.18 -5.82 12.18
CA THR A 559 19.65 -5.27 10.92
C THR A 559 18.70 -4.17 10.43
N THR A 560 17.78 -4.50 9.52
CA THR A 560 16.85 -3.53 8.91
C THR A 560 15.75 -3.11 9.87
N VAL A 561 15.21 -1.91 9.61
CA VAL A 561 13.98 -1.41 10.25
C VAL A 561 12.83 -1.36 9.24
N GLY A 562 12.94 -0.54 8.20
CA GLY A 562 11.87 -0.35 7.21
C GLY A 562 10.62 0.31 7.79
N HIS A 563 9.45 -0.07 7.28
CA HIS A 563 8.16 0.46 7.69
C HIS A 563 7.90 0.24 9.18
N LYS A 564 8.24 -0.97 9.67
CA LYS A 564 8.12 -1.31 11.08
C LYS A 564 9.05 -2.46 11.50
N ARG A 565 9.75 -2.24 12.60
CA ARG A 565 10.50 -3.25 13.36
C ARG A 565 9.94 -3.39 14.76
N LEU A 566 9.59 -4.61 15.13
CA LEU A 566 9.16 -4.97 16.48
C LEU A 566 10.19 -5.92 17.10
N HIS A 567 10.84 -5.47 18.16
CA HIS A 567 11.67 -6.33 19.00
C HIS A 567 10.85 -6.80 20.19
N ARG A 568 10.41 -8.06 20.16
CA ARG A 568 9.92 -8.74 21.35
C ARG A 568 11.13 -9.22 22.17
N LEU A 569 11.24 -8.74 23.40
CA LEU A 569 12.39 -8.97 24.27
C LEU A 569 12.27 -10.31 25.02
N ASP A 570 13.42 -10.88 25.39
CA ASP A 570 13.48 -12.15 26.13
C ASP A 570 13.05 -12.01 27.59
N ASN A 571 12.91 -10.79 28.12
CA ASN A 571 12.44 -10.53 29.48
C ASN A 571 11.76 -9.17 29.52
N VAL A 572 10.90 -8.95 30.53
CA VAL A 572 10.38 -7.62 30.84
C VAL A 572 11.51 -6.73 31.33
N VAL A 573 11.79 -5.66 30.60
CA VAL A 573 12.78 -4.64 30.94
C VAL A 573 12.10 -3.50 31.69
N ARG A 574 12.68 -3.07 32.80
CA ARG A 574 12.26 -1.88 33.54
C ARG A 574 13.34 -0.81 33.43
N ALA A 575 13.05 0.28 32.71
CA ALA A 575 14.05 1.31 32.44
C ALA A 575 13.45 2.72 32.39
N ARG A 576 14.23 3.73 32.76
CA ARG A 576 13.83 5.14 32.60
C ARG A 576 14.28 5.73 31.27
N ARG A 577 15.42 5.27 30.75
CA ARG A 577 15.96 5.68 29.45
C ARG A 577 16.04 4.49 28.51
N VAL A 578 15.51 4.65 27.31
CA VAL A 578 15.68 3.68 26.22
C VAL A 578 16.32 4.39 25.04
N ARG A 579 17.45 3.88 24.55
CA ARG A 579 18.19 4.48 23.44
C ARG A 579 18.27 3.54 22.26
N VAL A 580 17.83 3.99 21.10
CA VAL A 580 18.07 3.34 19.81
C VAL A 580 19.32 3.96 19.19
N ARG A 581 20.37 3.17 18.98
CA ARG A 581 21.60 3.54 18.30
C ARG A 581 21.59 2.96 16.89
N ILE A 582 21.70 3.81 15.88
CA ILE A 582 21.86 3.38 14.49
C ILE A 582 23.35 3.18 14.23
N VAL A 583 23.74 1.93 14.00
CA VAL A 583 25.14 1.51 13.85
C VAL A 583 25.56 1.55 12.39
N GLY A 584 24.66 1.23 11.47
CA GLY A 584 24.91 1.28 10.03
C GLY A 584 23.66 1.74 9.27
N SER A 585 23.85 2.50 8.21
CA SER A 585 22.78 3.05 7.38
C SER A 585 23.28 3.36 5.96
N ARG A 586 22.41 3.30 4.95
CA ARG A 586 22.70 3.67 3.55
C ARG A 586 22.84 5.19 3.33
N GLY A 587 22.42 5.98 4.31
CA GLY A 587 22.50 7.45 4.36
C GLY A 587 22.09 7.95 5.74
N PRO A 588 21.86 9.27 5.94
CA PRO A 588 21.35 9.79 7.21
C PRO A 588 20.05 9.07 7.60
N PRO A 589 19.96 8.39 8.76
CA PRO A 589 18.77 7.65 9.16
C PRO A 589 17.60 8.59 9.41
N LEU A 590 16.41 8.21 8.95
CA LEU A 590 15.16 8.95 9.16
C LEU A 590 14.21 8.08 9.96
N ILE A 591 14.07 8.40 11.25
CA ILE A 591 13.24 7.61 12.17
C ILE A 591 11.93 8.36 12.39
N ALA A 592 10.83 7.76 11.98
CA ALA A 592 9.48 8.32 12.11
C ALA A 592 8.89 8.03 13.48
N ALA A 593 9.15 6.86 14.07
CA ALA A 593 8.62 6.52 15.39
C ALA A 593 9.55 5.60 16.19
N VAL A 594 9.54 5.77 17.51
CA VAL A 594 10.08 4.82 18.48
C VAL A 594 9.07 4.66 19.62
N GLY A 595 8.61 3.43 19.86
CA GLY A 595 7.59 3.14 20.88
C GLY A 595 8.01 2.01 21.83
N LEU A 596 7.43 2.03 23.03
CA LEU A 596 7.62 0.98 24.04
C LEU A 596 6.27 0.36 24.38
N HIS A 597 6.18 -0.96 24.31
CA HIS A 597 4.92 -1.68 24.49
C HIS A 597 5.08 -2.86 25.44
N TYR A 598 3.97 -3.31 26.01
CA TYR A 598 3.91 -4.47 26.89
C TYR A 598 3.00 -5.53 26.30
N ASP A 599 3.58 -6.69 25.99
CA ASP A 599 2.90 -7.89 25.55
C ASP A 599 2.60 -8.79 26.75
N PRO A 600 1.34 -8.85 27.21
CA PRO A 600 0.95 -9.69 28.35
C PRO A 600 0.79 -11.17 27.98
N PHE A 601 0.80 -11.52 26.68
CA PHE A 601 0.68 -12.90 26.20
C PHE A 601 2.04 -13.61 26.16
N TRP A 602 3.12 -12.89 26.49
CA TRP A 602 4.45 -13.43 26.63
C TRP A 602 4.54 -14.38 27.84
N SER A 603 4.97 -15.63 27.61
CA SER A 603 5.13 -16.66 28.66
C SER A 603 6.59 -17.05 28.94
N GLY A 604 7.56 -16.38 28.32
CA GLY A 604 9.00 -16.62 28.51
C GLY A 604 9.55 -17.99 28.08
N LYS A 605 8.71 -18.87 27.54
CA LYS A 605 9.12 -20.15 26.96
C LYS A 605 8.64 -20.20 25.52
N TRP A 606 9.57 -20.33 24.59
CA TRP A 606 9.22 -20.63 23.21
C TRP A 606 9.02 -22.13 23.07
N GLY A 607 7.83 -22.53 22.62
CA GLY A 607 7.73 -23.75 21.85
C GLY A 607 8.46 -23.46 20.54
N ASN A 608 9.51 -24.22 20.24
CA ASN A 608 9.89 -24.43 18.85
C ASN A 608 8.66 -25.09 18.22
N TYR A 609 7.77 -24.29 17.64
CA TYR A 609 6.80 -24.82 16.71
C TYR A 609 7.64 -25.33 15.55
N THR A 610 7.91 -26.64 15.57
CA THR A 610 8.38 -27.35 14.39
C THR A 610 7.35 -27.07 13.33
N VAL A 611 7.68 -26.15 12.44
CA VAL A 611 7.07 -26.06 11.14
C VAL A 611 7.34 -27.43 10.54
N HIS A 612 6.32 -28.29 10.52
CA HIS A 612 6.38 -29.40 9.58
C HIS A 612 6.66 -28.74 8.24
N PRO A 613 7.70 -29.17 7.49
CA PRO A 613 7.84 -28.68 6.13
C PRO A 613 6.49 -28.92 5.48
N HIS A 614 5.77 -27.83 5.22
CA HIS A 614 4.75 -27.84 4.17
C HIS A 614 5.47 -28.48 2.99
N PRO A 615 4.89 -29.46 2.26
CA PRO A 615 5.49 -29.88 1.02
C PRO A 615 5.82 -28.61 0.27
N SER A 616 7.11 -28.26 0.25
CA SER A 616 7.60 -27.13 -0.51
C SER A 616 7.09 -27.34 -1.91
N ARG A 617 7.00 -26.27 -2.70
CA ARG A 617 6.61 -26.31 -4.12
C ARG A 617 7.29 -27.43 -4.95
N LEU A 618 8.31 -28.09 -4.38
CA LEU A 618 9.08 -29.21 -4.90
C LEU A 618 8.83 -30.60 -4.29
N HIS A 619 7.85 -30.86 -3.42
CA HIS A 619 7.65 -32.23 -2.88
C HIS A 619 6.18 -32.65 -2.65
N ALA A 620 5.36 -32.57 -3.69
CA ALA A 620 4.24 -33.49 -3.85
C ALA A 620 4.72 -34.68 -4.72
N SER A 621 4.88 -35.84 -4.11
CA SER A 621 5.05 -37.15 -4.77
C SER A 621 3.72 -37.76 -5.11
#